data_AF-A0AA37GRD0-F1
#
_entry.id   AF-A0AA37GRD0-F1
#
_cell.length_a   1.000
_cell.length_b   1.000
_cell.length_c   1.000
_cell.angle_alpha   90.00
_cell.angle_beta   90.00
_cell.angle_gamma   90.00
#
_symmetry.space_group_name_H-M   'P 1'
#
loop_
_entity.id
_entity.type
_entity.pdbx_description
1 polymer ?
#
loop_
_entity_poly.entity_id
_entity_poly.type
_entity_poly.pdbx_seq_one_letter_code
_entity_poly.pdbx_strand_id
1 'polypeptide(L)'
;MDFQPPDSLPPRQCGVCHSRTKLSRCTGCQVVYYCGRDHQVADRKAHKHECNQAKEYYKRYLQEESALRNGNESERGWTWDMAVGRFWGITETRDYMQARFGYIGTLMAIDTVDAIEVSLSHQLDMLRLCRGDNMGIRSYTPHSMLRLGRDQETYDFVKWWAMTAEDSHYDWGDMELPYMHLKGEDAFEGVDKFAKRFGSLSHKMAVSLLKVRLYLDLCDLRNVDRAFKGVLPQNVTDNIKKHVVRTDIVGARRDLIEDTDGATGPLVKALKKQITTMVKNVKETNSHMWPGMFNPRMLPDELPDAYTMGSREEMTLTWSYSFPAWRENPGSLAVVKMAGGA
;
A
#
# COMPACT_ATOMS: atom_id res chain seq x y z
N MET A 1 19.24 -1.98 -18.86
CA MET A 1 19.50 -1.95 -17.41
C MET A 1 18.58 -0.89 -16.86
N ASP A 2 17.47 -1.28 -16.24
CA ASP A 2 16.55 -0.31 -15.65
C ASP A 2 17.24 0.31 -14.42
N PHE A 3 17.54 1.60 -14.51
CA PHE A 3 18.02 2.39 -13.39
C PHE A 3 16.86 2.52 -12.41
N GLN A 4 16.77 1.60 -11.45
CA GLN A 4 15.88 1.81 -10.32
C GLN A 4 16.53 2.81 -9.37
N PRO A 5 15.79 3.84 -8.93
CA PRO A 5 16.27 4.69 -7.86
C PRO A 5 16.51 3.82 -6.60
N PRO A 6 17.56 4.13 -5.81
CA PRO A 6 17.97 3.35 -4.64
C PRO A 6 16.87 3.23 -3.57
N ASP A 7 15.82 4.05 -3.67
CA ASP A 7 14.68 4.10 -2.78
C ASP A 7 13.42 3.61 -3.50
N SER A 8 13.42 2.42 -4.11
CA SER A 8 12.20 1.80 -4.65
C SER A 8 12.07 0.36 -4.17
N LEU A 9 10.84 -0.17 -4.13
CA LEU A 9 10.62 -1.56 -3.71
C LEU A 9 11.50 -2.50 -4.56
N PRO A 10 12.37 -3.31 -3.92
CA PRO A 10 13.29 -4.15 -4.67
C PRO A 10 12.54 -5.13 -5.57
N PRO A 11 12.89 -5.21 -6.87
CA PRO A 11 12.28 -6.16 -7.79
C PRO A 11 12.82 -7.56 -7.49
N ARG A 12 12.36 -8.56 -8.24
CA ARG A 12 12.92 -9.92 -8.15
C ARG A 12 14.41 -9.91 -8.52
N GLN A 13 15.26 -9.99 -7.50
CA GLN A 13 16.70 -9.95 -7.62
C GLN A 13 17.37 -10.71 -6.47
N CYS A 14 18.65 -11.07 -6.65
CA CYS A 14 19.44 -11.68 -5.59
C CYS A 14 19.58 -10.73 -4.39
N GLY A 15 19.28 -11.22 -3.18
CA GLY A 15 19.41 -10.43 -1.94
C GLY A 15 20.83 -9.98 -1.58
N VAL A 16 21.85 -10.48 -2.28
CA VAL A 16 23.27 -10.14 -2.03
C VAL A 16 23.88 -9.32 -3.16
N CYS A 17 23.80 -9.79 -4.41
CA CYS A 17 24.46 -9.12 -5.55
C CYS A 17 23.51 -8.40 -6.49
N HIS A 18 22.19 -8.41 -6.23
CA HIS A 18 21.16 -7.79 -7.05
C HIS A 18 21.08 -8.29 -8.50
N SER A 19 21.73 -9.41 -8.84
CA SER A 19 21.53 -10.08 -10.13
C SER A 19 20.05 -10.42 -10.31
N ARG A 20 19.52 -10.22 -11.52
CA ARG A 20 18.14 -10.57 -11.91
C ARG A 20 18.04 -11.87 -12.71
N THR A 21 19.13 -12.62 -12.81
CA THR A 21 19.21 -13.85 -13.61
C THR A 21 19.52 -15.05 -12.73
N LYS A 22 19.04 -16.23 -13.16
CA LYS A 22 19.28 -17.53 -12.49
C LYS A 22 18.88 -17.52 -11.01
N LEU A 23 17.73 -16.93 -10.72
CA LEU A 23 17.24 -16.77 -9.35
C LEU A 23 16.55 -18.04 -8.85
N SER A 24 16.85 -18.42 -7.62
CA SER A 24 16.17 -19.45 -6.85
C SER A 24 15.57 -18.83 -5.59
N ARG A 25 14.33 -19.22 -5.27
CA ARG A 25 13.65 -18.79 -4.05
C ARG A 25 14.26 -19.45 -2.83
N CYS A 26 14.33 -18.72 -1.73
CA CYS A 26 14.56 -19.28 -0.42
C CYS A 26 13.46 -20.29 -0.10
N THR A 27 13.82 -21.55 0.17
CA THR A 27 12.83 -22.60 0.43
C THR A 27 12.07 -22.42 1.73
N GLY A 28 12.59 -21.60 2.65
CA GLY A 28 11.94 -21.27 3.92
C GLY A 28 10.80 -20.27 3.76
N CYS A 29 11.11 -19.04 3.36
CA CYS A 29 10.13 -17.95 3.27
C CYS A 29 9.47 -17.80 1.89
N GLN A 30 10.05 -18.37 0.83
CA GLN A 30 9.58 -18.30 -0.57
C GLN A 30 9.50 -16.90 -1.20
N VAL A 31 9.89 -15.85 -0.49
CA VAL A 31 9.78 -14.44 -0.93
C VAL A 31 11.13 -13.74 -1.14
N VAL A 32 12.24 -14.39 -0.76
CA VAL A 32 13.61 -13.89 -1.01
C VAL A 32 14.31 -14.76 -2.06
N TYR A 33 15.16 -14.14 -2.88
CA TYR A 33 15.81 -14.78 -4.01
C TYR A 33 17.33 -14.73 -3.94
N TYR A 34 17.98 -15.77 -4.46
CA TYR A 34 19.43 -15.87 -4.58
C TYR A 34 19.83 -16.41 -5.95
N CYS A 35 20.93 -15.92 -6.52
CA CYS A 35 21.45 -16.45 -7.78
C CYS A 35 22.24 -17.77 -7.63
N GLY A 36 22.44 -18.22 -6.38
CA GLY A 36 23.18 -19.44 -6.05
C GLY A 36 23.29 -19.67 -4.55
N ARG A 37 23.78 -20.87 -4.19
CA ARG A 37 23.91 -21.31 -2.79
C ARG A 37 24.84 -20.41 -1.98
N ASP A 38 25.91 -19.90 -2.58
CA ASP A 38 26.91 -19.10 -1.87
C ASP A 38 26.31 -17.80 -1.33
N HIS A 39 25.50 -17.09 -2.14
CA HIS A 39 24.79 -15.89 -1.69
C HIS A 39 23.70 -16.20 -0.67
N GLN A 40 23.01 -17.33 -0.79
CA GLN A 40 22.06 -17.76 0.24
C GLN A 40 22.77 -18.02 1.59
N VAL A 41 23.96 -18.63 1.57
CA VAL A 41 24.76 -18.87 2.79
C VAL A 41 25.30 -17.56 3.36
N ALA A 42 25.77 -16.65 2.51
CA ALA A 42 26.28 -15.35 2.91
C ALA A 42 25.21 -14.49 3.60
N ASP A 43 24.00 -14.47 3.05
CA ASP A 43 22.88 -13.70 3.59
C ASP A 43 22.20 -14.37 4.79
N ARG A 44 22.47 -15.66 5.02
CA ARG A 44 21.76 -16.49 6.02
C ARG A 44 21.68 -15.82 7.39
N LYS A 45 22.75 -15.18 7.87
CA LYS A 45 22.74 -14.56 9.21
C LYS A 45 21.78 -13.37 9.28
N ALA A 46 21.74 -12.53 8.26
CA ALA A 46 20.87 -11.36 8.20
C ALA A 46 19.41 -11.78 7.95
N HIS A 47 19.17 -12.69 7.02
CA HIS A 47 17.84 -13.15 6.63
C HIS A 47 17.15 -14.11 7.63
N LYS A 48 17.91 -14.74 8.55
CA LYS A 48 17.42 -15.86 9.37
C LYS A 48 16.17 -15.52 10.18
N HIS A 49 16.11 -14.34 10.77
CA HIS A 49 15.05 -13.99 11.72
C HIS A 49 13.70 -13.89 11.00
N GLU A 50 13.61 -13.03 9.99
CA GLU A 50 12.42 -12.82 9.17
C GLU A 50 12.04 -14.10 8.41
N CYS A 51 13.03 -14.84 7.90
CA CYS A 51 12.78 -16.11 7.23
C CYS A 51 12.08 -17.13 8.12
N ASN A 52 12.54 -17.27 9.37
CA ASN A 52 11.99 -18.22 10.31
C ASN A 52 10.59 -17.80 10.76
N GLN A 53 10.37 -16.50 11.01
CA GLN A 53 9.05 -15.99 11.34
C GLN A 53 8.05 -16.24 10.21
N ALA A 54 8.39 -15.86 8.97
CA ALA A 54 7.53 -16.08 7.81
C ALA A 54 7.19 -17.57 7.64
N LYS A 55 8.19 -18.46 7.78
CA LYS A 55 7.98 -19.91 7.68
C LYS A 55 7.03 -20.45 8.77
N GLU A 56 7.19 -19.99 10.01
CA GLU A 56 6.37 -20.46 11.13
C GLU A 56 4.92 -20.00 10.99
N TYR A 57 4.70 -18.73 10.67
CA TYR A 57 3.35 -18.20 10.43
C TYR A 57 2.70 -18.79 9.17
N TYR A 58 3.49 -19.08 8.13
CA TYR A 58 3.02 -19.83 6.96
C TYR A 58 2.47 -21.20 7.35
N LYS A 59 3.24 -21.96 8.15
CA LYS A 59 2.83 -23.27 8.65
C LYS A 59 1.59 -23.16 9.53
N ARG A 60 1.54 -22.17 10.44
CA ARG A 60 0.41 -21.97 11.34
C ARG A 60 -0.87 -21.69 10.57
N TYR A 61 -0.87 -20.76 9.61
CA TYR A 61 -2.10 -20.47 8.87
C TYR A 61 -2.59 -21.69 8.08
N LEU A 62 -1.69 -22.48 7.51
CA LEU A 62 -2.06 -23.70 6.78
C LEU A 62 -2.66 -24.77 7.70
N GLN A 63 -2.16 -24.87 8.93
CA GLN A 63 -2.74 -25.77 9.94
C GLN A 63 -4.16 -25.34 10.32
N GLU A 64 -4.37 -24.06 10.61
CA GLU A 64 -5.71 -23.53 10.93
C GLU A 64 -6.67 -23.68 9.73
N GLU A 65 -6.19 -23.39 8.51
CA GLU A 65 -6.99 -23.59 7.30
C GLU A 65 -7.37 -25.07 7.13
N SER A 66 -6.40 -25.97 7.28
CA SER A 66 -6.63 -27.41 7.15
C SER A 66 -7.60 -27.91 8.22
N ALA A 67 -7.52 -27.42 9.45
CA ALA A 67 -8.46 -27.78 10.52
C ALA A 67 -9.89 -27.34 10.17
N LEU A 68 -10.05 -26.13 9.63
CA LEU A 68 -11.36 -25.62 9.18
C LEU A 68 -11.89 -26.38 7.96
N ARG A 69 -11.03 -26.74 7.00
CA ARG A 69 -11.45 -27.43 5.77
C ARG A 69 -11.77 -28.91 5.99
N ASN A 70 -11.06 -29.56 6.91
CA ASN A 70 -11.25 -30.97 7.21
C ASN A 70 -12.22 -31.23 8.36
N GLY A 71 -12.68 -30.18 9.05
CA GLY A 71 -13.68 -30.27 10.10
C GLY A 71 -15.04 -30.74 9.58
N ASN A 72 -15.81 -31.42 10.43
CA ASN A 72 -17.13 -31.94 10.05
C ASN A 72 -18.16 -30.80 9.95
N GLU A 73 -18.57 -30.47 8.72
CA GLU A 73 -19.52 -29.37 8.46
C GLU A 73 -20.89 -29.60 9.12
N SER A 74 -21.35 -30.85 9.20
CA SER A 74 -22.67 -31.17 9.79
C SER A 74 -22.70 -30.92 11.30
N GLU A 75 -21.57 -31.10 11.98
CA GLU A 75 -21.47 -30.90 13.43
C GLU A 75 -21.38 -29.41 13.79
N ARG A 76 -20.68 -28.61 12.98
CA ARG A 76 -20.54 -27.15 13.22
C ARG A 76 -21.73 -26.32 12.74
N GLY A 77 -22.57 -26.87 11.84
CA GLY A 77 -23.79 -26.21 11.37
C GLY A 77 -23.57 -25.08 10.35
N TRP A 78 -22.39 -24.97 9.74
CA TRP A 78 -22.07 -24.00 8.68
C TRP A 78 -21.05 -24.58 7.68
N THR A 79 -21.08 -24.10 6.43
CA THR A 79 -20.10 -24.45 5.39
C THR A 79 -19.15 -23.28 5.11
N TRP A 80 -17.99 -23.55 4.51
CA TRP A 80 -17.02 -22.49 4.16
C TRP A 80 -17.68 -21.33 3.40
N ASP A 81 -18.52 -21.64 2.42
CA ASP A 81 -19.17 -20.62 1.58
C ASP A 81 -20.19 -19.78 2.37
N MET A 82 -20.92 -20.40 3.32
CA MET A 82 -21.80 -19.66 4.24
C MET A 82 -21.02 -18.74 5.18
N ALA A 83 -19.78 -19.13 5.53
CA ALA A 83 -18.94 -18.34 6.42
C ALA A 83 -18.32 -17.12 5.73
N VAL A 84 -18.09 -17.15 4.41
CA VAL A 84 -17.45 -16.04 3.67
C VAL A 84 -18.17 -14.72 3.96
N GLY A 85 -17.39 -13.67 4.22
CA GLY A 85 -17.87 -12.35 4.63
C GLY A 85 -18.15 -12.23 6.13
N ARG A 86 -18.33 -13.35 6.84
CA ARG A 86 -18.77 -13.44 8.24
C ARG A 86 -17.78 -14.15 9.17
N PHE A 87 -16.54 -14.39 8.72
CA PHE A 87 -15.55 -15.17 9.48
C PHE A 87 -15.42 -14.67 10.93
N TRP A 88 -15.29 -13.37 11.15
CA TRP A 88 -15.12 -12.86 12.52
C TRP A 88 -16.30 -13.16 13.49
N GLY A 89 -17.52 -13.28 12.96
CA GLY A 89 -18.70 -13.67 13.73
C GLY A 89 -18.71 -15.15 14.12
N ILE A 90 -17.92 -15.98 13.43
CA ILE A 90 -17.79 -17.41 13.68
C ILE A 90 -16.51 -17.66 14.47
N THR A 91 -16.68 -17.96 15.76
CA THR A 91 -15.58 -18.09 16.73
C THR A 91 -14.48 -19.04 16.26
N GLU A 92 -14.85 -20.15 15.65
CA GLU A 92 -13.95 -21.20 15.15
C GLU A 92 -13.00 -20.70 14.06
N THR A 93 -13.39 -19.69 13.29
CA THR A 93 -12.53 -19.16 12.20
C THR A 93 -11.55 -18.09 12.66
N ARG A 94 -11.64 -17.63 13.91
CA ARG A 94 -10.81 -16.53 14.43
C ARG A 94 -9.33 -16.88 14.49
N ASP A 95 -8.99 -18.11 14.86
CA ASP A 95 -7.59 -18.57 14.92
C ASP A 95 -6.94 -18.57 13.53
N TYR A 96 -7.70 -18.96 12.49
CA TYR A 96 -7.27 -18.84 11.10
C TYR A 96 -7.05 -17.39 10.66
N MET A 97 -7.98 -16.48 10.99
CA MET A 97 -7.86 -15.06 10.67
C MET A 97 -6.67 -14.41 11.39
N GLN A 98 -6.44 -14.75 12.66
CA GLN A 98 -5.28 -14.31 13.44
C GLN A 98 -3.96 -14.85 12.90
N ALA A 99 -3.91 -16.13 12.50
CA ALA A 99 -2.73 -16.73 11.90
C ALA A 99 -2.35 -16.04 10.58
N ARG A 100 -3.34 -15.72 9.74
CA ARG A 100 -3.13 -14.95 8.51
C ARG A 100 -2.66 -13.51 8.77
N PHE A 101 -3.24 -12.83 9.76
CA PHE A 101 -2.82 -11.49 10.14
C PHE A 101 -1.35 -11.47 10.61
N GLY A 102 -0.96 -12.44 11.44
CA GLY A 102 0.43 -12.61 11.82
C GLY A 102 1.35 -12.85 10.62
N TYR A 103 0.93 -13.70 9.67
CA TYR A 103 1.69 -13.94 8.44
C TYR A 103 1.85 -12.67 7.59
N ILE A 104 0.80 -11.87 7.41
CA ILE A 104 0.85 -10.55 6.78
C ILE A 104 1.93 -9.68 7.42
N GLY A 105 1.97 -9.62 8.76
CA GLY A 105 2.99 -8.86 9.50
C GLY A 105 4.42 -9.33 9.18
N THR A 106 4.66 -10.64 9.16
CA THR A 106 5.98 -11.19 8.82
C THR A 106 6.41 -10.89 7.38
N LEU A 107 5.45 -10.89 6.43
CA LEU A 107 5.71 -10.59 5.03
C LEU A 107 6.00 -9.10 4.82
N MET A 108 5.26 -8.21 5.49
CA MET A 108 5.48 -6.77 5.39
C MET A 108 6.85 -6.33 5.93
N ALA A 109 7.44 -7.11 6.84
CA ALA A 109 8.80 -6.90 7.34
C ALA A 109 9.89 -7.29 6.32
N ILE A 110 9.56 -8.05 5.26
CA ILE A 110 10.51 -8.45 4.22
C ILE A 110 10.38 -7.50 3.03
N ASP A 111 11.43 -6.73 2.77
CA ASP A 111 11.42 -5.64 1.78
C ASP A 111 11.64 -6.15 0.34
N THR A 112 10.68 -6.90 -0.19
CA THR A 112 10.71 -7.45 -1.56
C THR A 112 9.35 -7.36 -2.24
N VAL A 113 9.33 -7.21 -3.57
CA VAL A 113 8.08 -7.19 -4.35
C VAL A 113 7.18 -8.40 -4.05
N ASP A 114 7.74 -9.61 -3.97
CA ASP A 114 6.96 -10.83 -3.75
C ASP A 114 6.36 -10.92 -2.34
N ALA A 115 7.09 -10.47 -1.32
CA ALA A 115 6.55 -10.44 0.03
C ALA A 115 5.33 -9.50 0.12
N ILE A 116 5.41 -8.34 -0.53
CA ILE A 116 4.31 -7.36 -0.56
C ILE A 116 3.16 -7.85 -1.45
N GLU A 117 3.43 -8.51 -2.58
CA GLU A 117 2.40 -9.15 -3.41
C GLU A 117 1.63 -10.23 -2.63
N VAL A 118 2.35 -11.15 -1.97
CA VAL A 118 1.73 -12.21 -1.17
C VAL A 118 0.96 -11.62 0.01
N SER A 119 1.54 -10.62 0.69
CA SER A 119 0.88 -9.93 1.80
C SER A 119 -0.42 -9.26 1.35
N LEU A 120 -0.41 -8.52 0.24
CA LEU A 120 -1.59 -7.88 -0.31
C LEU A 120 -2.66 -8.90 -0.71
N SER A 121 -2.27 -10.05 -1.27
CA SER A 121 -3.21 -11.14 -1.56
C SER A 121 -3.91 -11.64 -0.29
N HIS A 122 -3.18 -11.85 0.79
CA HIS A 122 -3.77 -12.24 2.08
C HIS A 122 -4.67 -11.13 2.65
N GLN A 123 -4.26 -9.86 2.55
CA GLN A 123 -5.05 -8.72 3.02
C GLN A 123 -6.39 -8.64 2.29
N LEU A 124 -6.40 -8.73 0.96
CA LEU A 124 -7.62 -8.68 0.15
C LEU A 124 -8.53 -9.89 0.40
N ASP A 125 -7.96 -11.09 0.53
CA ASP A 125 -8.76 -12.27 0.84
C ASP A 125 -9.32 -12.22 2.27
N MET A 126 -8.57 -11.70 3.25
CA MET A 126 -9.11 -11.49 4.60
C MET A 126 -10.26 -10.48 4.63
N LEU A 127 -10.19 -9.42 3.84
CA LEU A 127 -11.30 -8.47 3.66
C LEU A 127 -12.52 -9.14 2.99
N ARG A 128 -12.31 -10.05 2.03
CA ARG A 128 -13.39 -10.88 1.46
C ARG A 128 -14.01 -11.83 2.51
N LEU A 129 -13.18 -12.44 3.35
CA LEU A 129 -13.62 -13.37 4.41
C LEU A 129 -14.33 -12.66 5.56
N CYS A 130 -14.00 -11.39 5.83
CA CYS A 130 -14.60 -10.55 6.86
C CYS A 130 -14.83 -9.15 6.31
N ARG A 131 -16.01 -8.91 5.72
CA ARG A 131 -16.30 -7.64 5.03
C ARG A 131 -16.23 -6.44 5.96
N GLY A 132 -16.70 -6.59 7.20
CA GLY A 132 -16.67 -5.56 8.25
C GLY A 132 -15.28 -5.22 8.78
N ASP A 133 -14.25 -5.97 8.38
CA ASP A 133 -12.85 -5.73 8.72
C ASP A 133 -12.59 -5.55 10.22
N ASN A 134 -13.02 -6.51 11.03
CA ASN A 134 -12.88 -6.47 12.49
C ASN A 134 -11.42 -6.46 12.97
N MET A 135 -10.46 -6.80 12.09
CA MET A 135 -9.03 -6.83 12.40
C MET A 135 -8.28 -5.61 11.87
N GLY A 136 -8.96 -4.66 11.21
CA GLY A 136 -8.35 -3.44 10.70
C GLY A 136 -7.38 -3.63 9.54
N ILE A 137 -7.55 -4.70 8.74
CA ILE A 137 -6.75 -5.01 7.55
C ILE A 137 -6.76 -3.86 6.54
N ARG A 138 -7.88 -3.13 6.42
CA ARG A 138 -8.03 -2.00 5.49
C ARG A 138 -7.03 -0.87 5.73
N SER A 139 -6.41 -0.81 6.90
CA SER A 139 -5.37 0.17 7.24
C SER A 139 -4.03 -0.16 6.57
N TYR A 140 -3.78 -1.39 6.16
CA TYR A 140 -2.52 -1.84 5.56
C TYR A 140 -2.61 -1.92 4.02
N THR A 141 -3.79 -2.32 3.51
CA THR A 141 -4.07 -2.58 2.09
C THR A 141 -3.62 -1.48 1.14
N PRO A 142 -4.01 -0.20 1.31
CA PRO A 142 -3.67 0.82 0.33
C PRO A 142 -2.16 1.13 0.29
N HIS A 143 -1.45 0.97 1.40
CA HIS A 143 0.00 1.17 1.41
C HIS A 143 0.72 0.04 0.68
N SER A 144 0.27 -1.22 0.85
CA SER A 144 0.80 -2.34 0.08
C SER A 144 0.56 -2.15 -1.43
N MET A 145 -0.61 -1.65 -1.82
CA MET A 145 -0.90 -1.30 -3.22
C MET A 145 0.03 -0.20 -3.76
N LEU A 146 0.27 0.87 -2.99
CA LEU A 146 1.17 1.96 -3.39
C LEU A 146 2.63 1.51 -3.58
N ARG A 147 3.12 0.61 -2.72
CA ARG A 147 4.47 0.01 -2.84
C ARG A 147 4.61 -0.81 -4.12
N LEU A 148 3.52 -1.46 -4.54
CA LEU A 148 3.45 -2.25 -5.79
C LEU A 148 3.13 -1.40 -7.03
N GLY A 149 3.01 -0.07 -6.90
CA GLY A 149 2.67 0.82 -8.03
C GLY A 149 1.24 0.65 -8.55
N ARG A 150 0.34 0.06 -7.75
CA ARG A 150 -1.10 -0.09 -8.07
C ARG A 150 -1.84 1.18 -7.66
N ASP A 151 -1.49 2.30 -8.27
CA ASP A 151 -1.95 3.63 -7.85
C ASP A 151 -3.46 3.80 -8.09
N GLN A 152 -3.98 3.37 -9.25
CA GLN A 152 -5.42 3.43 -9.52
C GLN A 152 -6.23 2.58 -8.54
N GLU A 153 -5.77 1.35 -8.26
CA GLU A 153 -6.46 0.46 -7.33
C GLU A 153 -6.43 0.98 -5.89
N THR A 154 -5.34 1.63 -5.49
CA THR A 154 -5.27 2.36 -4.21
C THR A 154 -6.39 3.40 -4.13
N TYR A 155 -6.55 4.21 -5.18
CA TYR A 155 -7.56 5.26 -5.20
C TYR A 155 -8.97 4.69 -5.09
N ASP A 156 -9.28 3.72 -5.93
CA ASP A 156 -10.59 3.06 -5.98
C ASP A 156 -10.93 2.40 -4.63
N PHE A 157 -9.96 1.73 -4.02
CA PHE A 157 -10.11 1.10 -2.70
C PHE A 157 -10.43 2.13 -1.62
N VAL A 158 -9.61 3.16 -1.48
CA VAL A 158 -9.80 4.17 -0.41
C VAL A 158 -11.07 4.97 -0.66
N LYS A 159 -11.41 5.27 -1.91
CA LYS A 159 -12.66 5.94 -2.29
C LYS A 159 -13.87 5.13 -1.88
N TRP A 160 -13.87 3.81 -2.13
CA TRP A 160 -14.98 2.95 -1.73
C TRP A 160 -15.18 2.96 -0.21
N TRP A 161 -14.09 2.86 0.55
CA TRP A 161 -14.15 2.93 2.02
C TRP A 161 -14.62 4.29 2.53
N ALA A 162 -14.22 5.40 1.91
CA ALA A 162 -14.61 6.74 2.34
C ALA A 162 -16.05 7.15 1.96
N MET A 163 -16.68 6.45 1.02
CA MET A 163 -18.03 6.79 0.53
C MET A 163 -19.09 5.76 0.88
N THR A 164 -18.83 4.48 0.63
CA THR A 164 -19.83 3.40 0.78
C THR A 164 -19.73 2.76 2.15
N ALA A 165 -18.53 2.41 2.61
CA ALA A 165 -18.35 1.77 3.91
C ALA A 165 -18.64 2.69 5.11
N GLU A 166 -18.68 4.00 4.91
CA GLU A 166 -19.06 4.97 5.94
C GLU A 166 -20.58 5.18 6.03
N ASP A 167 -21.38 4.56 5.15
CA ASP A 167 -22.84 4.56 5.32
C ASP A 167 -23.23 3.69 6.52
N SER A 168 -23.85 4.31 7.52
CA SER A 168 -24.31 3.62 8.73
C SER A 168 -25.37 2.54 8.47
N HIS A 169 -25.99 2.54 7.29
CA HIS A 169 -27.00 1.57 6.89
C HIS A 169 -26.44 0.42 6.03
N TYR A 170 -25.13 0.43 5.75
CA TYR A 170 -24.51 -0.63 4.96
C TYR A 170 -24.50 -1.95 5.73
N ASP A 171 -25.20 -2.96 5.22
CA ASP A 171 -25.22 -4.29 5.82
C ASP A 171 -23.97 -5.09 5.42
N TRP A 172 -23.02 -5.19 6.35
CA TRP A 172 -21.79 -5.95 6.18
C TRP A 172 -22.01 -7.46 5.97
N GLY A 173 -23.17 -7.98 6.39
CA GLY A 173 -23.54 -9.39 6.21
C GLY A 173 -24.20 -9.68 4.86
N ASP A 174 -24.74 -8.67 4.17
CA ASP A 174 -25.41 -8.86 2.88
C ASP A 174 -24.38 -9.06 1.76
N MET A 175 -24.26 -10.31 1.30
CA MET A 175 -23.30 -10.71 0.27
C MET A 175 -23.64 -10.19 -1.13
N GLU A 176 -24.86 -9.71 -1.35
CA GLU A 176 -25.31 -9.14 -2.63
C GLU A 176 -24.94 -7.65 -2.76
N LEU A 177 -24.65 -6.96 -1.64
CA LEU A 177 -24.27 -5.56 -1.69
C LEU A 177 -22.89 -5.36 -2.32
N PRO A 178 -22.69 -4.32 -3.18
CA PRO A 178 -21.42 -4.05 -3.83
C PRO A 178 -20.26 -3.83 -2.85
N TYR A 179 -19.21 -4.63 -2.96
CA TYR A 179 -18.05 -4.61 -2.06
C TYR A 179 -16.74 -4.33 -2.79
N MET A 180 -16.04 -3.26 -2.42
CA MET A 180 -14.76 -2.84 -3.01
C MET A 180 -14.76 -2.87 -4.56
N HIS A 181 -15.88 -2.46 -5.15
CA HIS A 181 -16.20 -2.69 -6.56
C HIS A 181 -15.82 -1.54 -7.48
N LEU A 182 -15.42 -0.38 -6.92
CA LEU A 182 -15.02 0.78 -7.73
C LEU A 182 -13.81 0.43 -8.60
N LYS A 183 -13.82 0.94 -9.84
CA LYS A 183 -12.75 0.72 -10.82
C LYS A 183 -12.59 1.94 -11.72
N GLY A 184 -11.37 2.45 -11.82
CA GLY A 184 -11.03 3.54 -12.74
C GLY A 184 -11.64 4.88 -12.36
N GLU A 185 -11.83 5.12 -11.05
CA GLU A 185 -12.36 6.38 -10.55
C GLU A 185 -11.37 7.53 -10.79
N ASP A 186 -11.89 8.75 -10.95
CA ASP A 186 -11.05 9.92 -11.20
C ASP A 186 -10.16 10.27 -9.98
N ALA A 187 -8.89 9.87 -10.04
CA ALA A 187 -7.91 10.17 -9.02
C ALA A 187 -7.46 11.64 -8.98
N PHE A 188 -7.93 12.51 -9.89
CA PHE A 188 -7.69 13.96 -9.84
C PHE A 188 -8.84 14.74 -9.19
N GLU A 189 -9.96 14.09 -8.85
CA GLU A 189 -11.10 14.76 -8.22
C GLU A 189 -10.76 15.30 -6.81
N GLY A 190 -11.66 16.14 -6.29
CA GLY A 190 -11.54 16.76 -4.97
C GLY A 190 -11.42 15.76 -3.81
N VAL A 191 -10.71 16.18 -2.76
CA VAL A 191 -10.35 15.32 -1.62
C VAL A 191 -11.27 15.43 -0.41
N ASP A 192 -12.35 16.21 -0.50
CA ASP A 192 -13.21 16.52 0.65
C ASP A 192 -13.80 15.26 1.30
N LYS A 193 -14.07 14.23 0.49
CA LYS A 193 -14.53 12.90 0.95
C LYS A 193 -13.53 12.18 1.86
N PHE A 194 -12.23 12.45 1.71
CA PHE A 194 -11.16 11.87 2.53
C PHE A 194 -10.78 12.75 3.73
N ALA A 195 -11.04 14.06 3.63
CA ALA A 195 -10.68 15.06 4.63
C ALA A 195 -11.71 15.16 5.78
N LYS A 196 -12.44 14.07 6.08
CA LYS A 196 -13.44 14.03 7.16
C LYS A 196 -12.78 13.99 8.53
N ARG A 197 -13.37 14.66 9.53
CA ARG A 197 -12.84 14.73 10.91
C ARG A 197 -12.55 13.35 11.52
N PHE A 198 -13.45 12.39 11.32
CA PHE A 198 -13.34 11.03 11.88
C PHE A 198 -12.92 9.98 10.84
N GLY A 199 -12.41 10.40 9.68
CA GLY A 199 -11.89 9.48 8.67
C GLY A 199 -10.58 8.80 9.10
N SER A 200 -10.33 7.60 8.59
CA SER A 200 -9.12 6.80 8.84
C SER A 200 -7.82 7.57 8.57
N LEU A 201 -6.94 7.66 9.57
CA LEU A 201 -5.61 8.28 9.42
C LEU A 201 -4.77 7.56 8.34
N SER A 202 -4.83 6.23 8.31
CA SER A 202 -4.16 5.42 7.29
C SER A 202 -4.59 5.77 5.88
N HIS A 203 -5.90 5.87 5.64
CA HIS A 203 -6.44 6.21 4.33
C HIS A 203 -6.08 7.62 3.91
N LYS A 204 -6.08 8.56 4.86
CA LYS A 204 -5.58 9.93 4.63
C LYS A 204 -4.11 9.93 4.24
N MET A 205 -3.27 9.11 4.86
CA MET A 205 -1.86 8.96 4.50
C MET A 205 -1.68 8.37 3.09
N ALA A 206 -2.47 7.35 2.74
CA ALA A 206 -2.42 6.74 1.40
C ALA A 206 -2.83 7.73 0.30
N VAL A 207 -3.95 8.43 0.48
CA VAL A 207 -4.42 9.45 -0.47
C VAL A 207 -3.43 10.61 -0.55
N SER A 208 -2.85 11.04 0.58
CA SER A 208 -1.81 12.09 0.58
C SER A 208 -0.63 11.69 -0.29
N LEU A 209 -0.10 10.47 -0.13
CA LEU A 209 1.00 9.97 -0.94
C LEU A 209 0.62 9.87 -2.42
N LEU A 210 -0.55 9.31 -2.73
CA LEU A 210 -1.04 9.19 -4.10
C LEU A 210 -1.14 10.56 -4.78
N LYS A 211 -1.74 11.56 -4.12
CA LYS A 211 -1.83 12.93 -4.68
C LYS A 211 -0.45 13.56 -4.88
N VAL A 212 0.50 13.30 -3.98
CA VAL A 212 1.89 13.74 -4.12
C VAL A 212 2.58 13.04 -5.30
N ARG A 213 2.36 11.73 -5.51
CA ARG A 213 2.90 10.98 -6.65
C ARG A 213 2.37 11.53 -7.98
N LEU A 214 1.06 11.75 -8.09
CA LEU A 214 0.45 12.38 -9.27
C LEU A 214 1.03 13.78 -9.51
N TYR A 215 1.23 14.57 -8.45
CA TYR A 215 1.82 15.90 -8.57
C TYR A 215 3.26 15.86 -9.10
N LEU A 216 4.07 14.93 -8.58
CA LEU A 216 5.46 14.75 -9.01
C LEU A 216 5.53 14.30 -10.47
N ASP A 217 4.70 13.37 -10.90
CA ASP A 217 4.63 12.94 -12.30
C ASP A 217 4.30 14.12 -13.24
N LEU A 218 3.30 14.94 -12.91
CA LEU A 218 2.97 16.11 -13.73
C LEU A 218 4.08 17.17 -13.72
N CYS A 219 4.81 17.32 -12.61
CA CYS A 219 5.99 18.16 -12.55
C CYS A 219 7.12 17.63 -13.43
N ASP A 220 7.37 16.32 -13.41
CA ASP A 220 8.41 15.67 -14.21
C ASP A 220 8.09 15.79 -15.71
N LEU A 221 6.84 15.58 -16.13
CA LEU A 221 6.39 15.81 -17.51
C LEU A 221 6.71 17.24 -17.99
N ARG A 222 6.34 18.24 -17.19
CA ARG A 222 6.58 19.65 -17.52
C ARG A 222 8.06 20.03 -17.47
N ASN A 223 8.85 19.38 -16.62
CA ASN A 223 10.29 19.57 -16.56
C ASN A 223 10.97 19.02 -17.82
N VAL A 224 10.53 17.86 -18.32
CA VAL A 224 11.00 17.29 -19.60
C VAL A 224 10.69 18.25 -20.75
N ASP A 225 9.46 18.78 -20.83
CA ASP A 225 9.11 19.79 -21.84
C ASP A 225 10.02 21.01 -21.76
N ARG A 226 10.23 21.55 -20.55
CA ARG A 226 11.09 22.74 -20.37
C ARG A 226 12.55 22.46 -20.73
N ALA A 227 13.06 21.29 -20.39
CA ALA A 227 14.45 20.93 -20.61
C ALA A 227 14.78 20.73 -22.10
N PHE A 228 13.83 20.15 -22.87
CA PHE A 228 14.06 19.78 -24.26
C PHE A 228 13.33 20.63 -25.29
N LYS A 229 12.62 21.69 -24.85
CA LYS A 229 11.96 22.65 -25.75
C LYS A 229 12.93 23.21 -26.78
N GLY A 230 12.70 22.92 -28.06
CA GLY A 230 13.55 23.36 -29.16
C GLY A 230 14.90 22.63 -29.27
N VAL A 231 15.16 21.64 -28.41
CA VAL A 231 16.37 20.79 -28.44
C VAL A 231 16.08 19.45 -29.10
N LEU A 232 14.97 18.81 -28.74
CA LEU A 232 14.56 17.51 -29.29
C LEU A 232 13.23 17.63 -30.06
N PRO A 233 13.04 16.81 -31.11
CA PRO A 233 11.73 16.64 -31.74
C PRO A 233 10.67 16.18 -30.73
N GLN A 234 9.42 16.62 -30.90
CA GLN A 234 8.34 16.35 -29.94
C GLN A 234 8.13 14.85 -29.69
N ASN A 235 8.18 14.02 -30.74
CA ASN A 235 8.04 12.58 -30.61
C ASN A 235 9.14 11.92 -29.75
N VAL A 236 10.35 12.49 -29.73
CA VAL A 236 11.44 12.02 -28.86
C VAL A 236 11.19 12.47 -27.42
N THR A 237 10.79 13.73 -27.23
CA THR A 237 10.40 14.28 -25.92
C THR A 237 9.26 13.47 -25.29
N ASP A 238 8.22 13.15 -26.05
CA ASP A 238 7.08 12.35 -25.58
C ASP A 238 7.49 10.92 -25.20
N ASN A 239 8.48 10.34 -25.90
CA ASN A 239 9.04 9.05 -25.51
C ASN A 239 9.84 9.15 -24.22
N ILE A 240 10.59 10.22 -23.98
CA ILE A 240 11.28 10.44 -22.68
C ILE A 240 10.24 10.58 -21.57
N LYS A 241 9.17 11.34 -21.80
CA LYS A 241 8.08 11.54 -20.85
C LYS A 241 7.46 10.21 -20.36
N LYS A 242 7.25 9.26 -21.26
CA LYS A 242 6.74 7.92 -20.91
C LYS A 242 7.63 7.15 -19.92
N HIS A 243 8.92 7.46 -19.84
CA HIS A 243 9.87 6.79 -18.95
C HIS A 243 10.09 7.52 -17.63
N VAL A 244 9.69 8.80 -17.50
CA VAL A 244 9.82 9.55 -16.24
C VAL A 244 8.58 9.45 -15.35
N VAL A 245 7.42 9.14 -15.94
CA VAL A 245 6.16 8.94 -15.21
C VAL A 245 6.22 7.65 -14.40
N ARG A 246 5.75 7.72 -13.15
CA ARG A 246 5.86 6.64 -12.17
C ARG A 246 4.52 5.96 -11.89
N THR A 247 3.43 6.71 -11.92
CA THR A 247 2.09 6.19 -11.62
C THR A 247 1.43 5.56 -12.84
N ASP A 248 0.69 4.47 -12.62
CA ASP A 248 -0.12 3.85 -13.68
C ASP A 248 -1.21 4.80 -14.21
N ILE A 249 -1.72 5.69 -13.35
CA ILE A 249 -2.74 6.70 -13.68
C ILE A 249 -2.24 7.71 -14.71
N VAL A 250 -1.11 8.38 -14.47
CA VAL A 250 -0.55 9.35 -15.42
C VAL A 250 0.01 8.62 -16.65
N GLY A 251 0.61 7.44 -16.46
CA GLY A 251 1.18 6.64 -17.55
C GLY A 251 0.14 6.20 -18.58
N ALA A 252 -1.11 5.98 -18.16
CA ALA A 252 -2.22 5.65 -19.04
C ALA A 252 -2.83 6.86 -19.79
N ARG A 253 -2.48 8.10 -19.39
CA ARG A 253 -3.11 9.33 -19.90
C ARG A 253 -2.27 10.00 -20.97
N ARG A 254 -2.54 9.62 -22.23
CA ARG A 254 -1.86 10.17 -23.41
C ARG A 254 -1.95 11.70 -23.51
N ASP A 255 -3.11 12.26 -23.19
CA ASP A 255 -3.36 13.70 -23.18
C ASP A 255 -2.45 14.46 -22.21
N LEU A 256 -2.07 13.84 -21.08
CA LEU A 256 -1.14 14.41 -20.11
C LEU A 256 0.31 14.26 -20.56
N ILE A 257 0.67 13.11 -21.13
CA ILE A 257 2.02 12.85 -21.66
C ILE A 257 2.33 13.82 -22.81
N GLU A 258 1.43 13.95 -23.77
CA GLU A 258 1.61 14.86 -24.92
C GLU A 258 1.32 16.32 -24.54
N ASP A 259 0.86 16.58 -23.32
CA ASP A 259 0.36 17.88 -22.80
C ASP A 259 -0.54 18.60 -23.82
N THR A 260 -1.48 17.84 -24.41
CA THR A 260 -2.43 18.38 -25.37
C THR A 260 -3.25 19.47 -24.68
N ASP A 261 -3.34 20.65 -25.30
CA ASP A 261 -4.05 21.83 -24.78
C ASP A 261 -3.57 22.35 -23.40
N GLY A 262 -2.37 21.98 -22.95
CA GLY A 262 -1.83 22.42 -21.66
C GLY A 262 -2.55 21.83 -20.44
N ALA A 263 -3.12 20.63 -20.59
CA ALA A 263 -3.92 19.94 -19.57
C ALA A 263 -3.18 19.75 -18.23
N THR A 264 -1.85 19.65 -18.24
CA THR A 264 -1.05 19.45 -17.03
C THR A 264 -1.09 20.65 -16.07
N GLY A 265 -1.17 21.87 -16.60
CA GLY A 265 -1.10 23.11 -15.81
C GLY A 265 -2.22 23.25 -14.77
N PRO A 266 -3.50 23.17 -15.16
CA PRO A 266 -4.63 23.20 -14.23
C PRO A 266 -4.58 22.07 -13.19
N LEU A 267 -4.23 20.85 -13.59
CA LEU A 267 -4.14 19.69 -12.69
C LEU A 267 -3.04 19.86 -11.63
N VAL A 268 -1.88 20.39 -12.00
CA VAL A 268 -0.81 20.73 -11.04
C VAL A 268 -1.31 21.71 -9.99
N LYS A 269 -2.07 22.75 -10.40
CA LYS A 269 -2.66 23.72 -9.46
C LYS A 269 -3.69 23.07 -8.54
N ALA A 270 -4.55 22.21 -9.09
CA ALA A 270 -5.55 21.48 -8.31
C ALA A 270 -4.90 20.52 -7.30
N LEU A 271 -3.90 19.74 -7.71
CA LEU A 271 -3.17 18.82 -6.85
C LEU A 271 -2.44 19.54 -5.73
N LYS A 272 -1.81 20.70 -5.96
CA LYS A 272 -1.23 21.51 -4.89
C LYS A 272 -2.26 21.84 -3.80
N LYS A 273 -3.45 22.29 -4.20
CA LYS A 273 -4.54 22.60 -3.27
C LYS A 273 -4.98 21.34 -2.51
N GLN A 274 -5.18 20.22 -3.22
CA GLN A 274 -5.58 18.94 -2.63
C GLN A 274 -4.54 18.43 -1.62
N ILE A 275 -3.25 18.49 -1.95
CA ILE A 275 -2.15 18.10 -1.06
C ILE A 275 -2.16 18.98 0.19
N THR A 276 -2.26 20.30 0.06
CA THR A 276 -2.35 21.20 1.22
C THR A 276 -3.56 20.87 2.11
N THR A 277 -4.73 20.60 1.51
CA THR A 277 -5.92 20.17 2.27
C THR A 277 -5.66 18.88 3.03
N MET A 278 -5.09 17.86 2.37
CA MET A 278 -4.82 16.56 3.00
C MET A 278 -3.75 16.67 4.09
N VAL A 279 -2.67 17.41 3.87
CA VAL A 279 -1.60 17.64 4.86
C VAL A 279 -2.17 18.31 6.11
N LYS A 280 -2.99 19.34 5.93
CA LYS A 280 -3.69 20.00 7.04
C LYS A 280 -4.60 19.01 7.78
N ASN A 281 -5.39 18.23 7.05
CA ASN A 281 -6.35 17.31 7.66
C ASN A 281 -5.67 16.14 8.41
N VAL A 282 -4.56 15.62 7.90
CA VAL A 282 -3.73 14.63 8.62
C VAL A 282 -3.26 15.23 9.95
N LYS A 283 -2.78 16.47 9.95
CA LYS A 283 -2.33 17.17 11.18
C LYS A 283 -3.46 17.39 12.18
N GLU A 284 -4.66 17.72 11.70
CA GLU A 284 -5.85 17.87 12.55
C GLU A 284 -6.35 16.53 13.11
N THR A 285 -6.19 15.44 12.36
CA THR A 285 -6.57 14.08 12.77
C THR A 285 -5.59 13.55 13.81
N ASN A 286 -4.29 13.70 13.56
CA ASN A 286 -3.23 13.25 14.43
C ASN A 286 -2.02 14.21 14.30
N SER A 287 -1.82 15.04 15.32
CA SER A 287 -0.80 16.08 15.32
C SER A 287 0.64 15.52 15.36
N HIS A 288 0.80 14.24 15.71
CA HIS A 288 2.07 13.55 15.76
C HIS A 288 2.50 12.97 14.40
N MET A 289 1.56 12.79 13.46
CA MET A 289 1.82 12.05 12.22
C MET A 289 2.96 12.64 11.40
N TRP A 290 2.89 13.93 11.03
CA TRP A 290 3.96 14.55 10.26
C TRP A 290 5.29 14.66 11.01
N PRO A 291 5.34 15.08 12.29
CA PRO A 291 6.57 14.99 13.08
C PRO A 291 7.23 13.60 13.04
N GLY A 292 6.45 12.51 13.17
CA GLY A 292 6.95 11.14 13.07
C GLY A 292 7.48 10.79 11.68
N MET A 293 6.83 11.25 10.61
CA MET A 293 7.31 11.06 9.23
C MET A 293 8.65 11.76 8.97
N PHE A 294 8.87 12.94 9.55
CA PHE A 294 10.11 13.71 9.36
C PHE A 294 11.23 13.33 10.34
N ASN A 295 10.90 12.73 11.48
CA ASN A 295 11.87 12.34 12.49
C ASN A 295 11.55 10.94 13.06
N PRO A 296 11.96 9.86 12.35
CA PRO A 296 11.73 8.49 12.80
C PRO A 296 12.33 8.15 14.17
N ARG A 297 13.31 8.93 14.67
CA ARG A 297 13.89 8.74 16.01
C ARG A 297 12.91 9.02 17.15
N MET A 298 11.75 9.59 16.85
CA MET A 298 10.69 9.84 17.83
C MET A 298 9.78 8.61 18.06
N LEU A 299 9.96 7.55 17.28
CA LEU A 299 9.16 6.34 17.34
C LEU A 299 9.70 5.40 18.41
N PRO A 300 8.81 4.71 19.14
CA PRO A 300 9.22 3.66 20.07
C PRO A 300 9.82 2.47 19.31
N ASP A 301 10.64 1.69 20.00
CA ASP A 301 11.25 0.46 19.46
C ASP A 301 10.21 -0.66 19.23
N GLU A 302 9.09 -0.61 19.96
CA GLU A 302 8.01 -1.60 19.90
C GLU A 302 6.71 -0.98 19.40
N LEU A 303 5.93 -1.77 18.64
CA LEU A 303 4.61 -1.37 18.18
C LEU A 303 3.60 -1.50 19.33
N PRO A 304 2.66 -0.54 19.48
CA PRO A 304 1.65 -0.60 20.53
C PRO A 304 0.56 -1.62 20.21
N ASP A 305 0.03 -2.28 21.24
CA ASP A 305 -1.06 -3.26 21.12
C ASP A 305 -2.43 -2.61 20.84
N ALA A 306 -2.59 -1.35 21.24
CA ALA A 306 -3.83 -0.60 21.10
C ALA A 306 -3.54 0.90 20.96
N TYR A 307 -4.53 1.63 20.45
CA TYR A 307 -4.45 3.09 20.31
C TYR A 307 -5.82 3.74 20.50
N THR A 308 -5.81 5.05 20.69
CA THR A 308 -6.99 5.90 20.56
C THR A 308 -6.78 6.89 19.42
N MET A 309 -7.87 7.31 18.76
CA MET A 309 -7.77 8.24 17.62
C MET A 309 -7.05 9.53 18.03
N GLY A 310 -6.05 9.92 17.25
CA GLY A 310 -5.19 11.09 17.48
C GLY A 310 -4.00 10.84 18.40
N SER A 311 -3.83 9.64 18.96
CA SER A 311 -2.76 9.33 19.91
C SER A 311 -1.40 9.09 19.22
N ARG A 312 -0.32 9.05 20.02
CA ARG A 312 1.03 8.72 19.52
C ARG A 312 1.10 7.26 19.08
N GLU A 313 0.32 6.39 19.70
CA GLU A 313 0.22 4.96 19.38
C GLU A 313 -0.41 4.76 17.99
N GLU A 314 -1.49 5.50 17.69
CA GLU A 314 -2.11 5.50 16.35
C GLU A 314 -1.11 5.95 15.28
N MET A 315 -0.35 7.01 15.58
CA MET A 315 0.71 7.50 14.71
C MET A 315 1.79 6.44 14.50
N THR A 316 2.25 5.78 15.55
CA THR A 316 3.30 4.76 15.49
C THR A 316 2.89 3.59 14.60
N LEU A 317 1.67 3.08 14.79
CA LEU A 317 1.11 2.03 13.92
C LEU A 317 0.96 2.53 12.49
N THR A 318 0.39 3.72 12.30
CA THR A 318 0.21 4.29 10.95
C THR A 318 1.51 4.49 10.22
N TRP A 319 2.53 4.95 10.93
CA TRP A 319 3.86 5.12 10.40
C TRP A 319 4.46 3.77 9.97
N SER A 320 4.35 2.72 10.79
CA SER A 320 5.02 1.44 10.51
C SER A 320 4.60 0.79 9.20
N TYR A 321 3.32 0.86 8.84
CA TYR A 321 2.82 0.30 7.59
C TYR A 321 2.78 1.29 6.41
N SER A 322 2.79 2.61 6.65
CA SER A 322 2.74 3.59 5.55
C SER A 322 4.12 4.11 5.14
N PHE A 323 5.06 4.26 6.08
CA PHE A 323 6.36 4.88 5.82
C PHE A 323 7.19 4.21 4.71
N PRO A 324 7.22 2.87 4.56
CA PRO A 324 7.92 2.25 3.44
C PRO A 324 7.46 2.78 2.08
N ALA A 325 6.15 2.95 1.87
CA ALA A 325 5.62 3.52 0.63
C ALA A 325 6.07 4.97 0.41
N TRP A 326 6.14 5.78 1.46
CA TRP A 326 6.63 7.17 1.37
C TRP A 326 8.12 7.24 1.05
N ARG A 327 8.92 6.43 1.74
CA ARG A 327 10.36 6.29 1.52
C ARG A 327 10.64 5.87 0.07
N GLU A 328 9.83 4.96 -0.46
CA GLU A 328 9.95 4.47 -1.84
C GLU A 328 9.60 5.50 -2.93
N ASN A 329 9.22 6.72 -2.53
CA ASN A 329 8.83 7.81 -3.42
C ASN A 329 9.67 9.06 -3.11
N PRO A 330 10.89 9.15 -3.67
CA PRO A 330 11.77 10.30 -3.49
C PRO A 330 11.09 11.64 -3.79
N GLY A 331 11.33 12.62 -2.93
CA GLY A 331 10.71 13.96 -3.03
C GLY A 331 9.32 14.08 -2.41
N SER A 332 8.66 12.97 -2.05
CA SER A 332 7.31 13.00 -1.47
C SER A 332 7.22 13.83 -0.18
N LEU A 333 8.13 13.60 0.76
CA LEU A 333 8.22 14.35 2.01
C LEU A 333 8.62 15.82 1.80
N ALA A 334 9.38 16.14 0.75
CA ALA A 334 9.70 17.53 0.41
C ALA A 334 8.44 18.28 -0.06
N VAL A 335 7.57 17.64 -0.84
CA VAL A 335 6.28 18.20 -1.24
C VAL A 335 5.39 18.43 -0.02
N VAL A 336 5.31 17.47 0.90
CA VAL A 336 4.55 17.63 2.15
C VAL A 336 5.10 18.78 3.01
N LYS A 337 6.41 18.92 3.11
CA LYS A 337 7.05 20.04 3.82
C LYS A 337 6.65 21.39 3.22
N MET A 338 6.69 21.51 1.89
CA MET A 338 6.24 22.72 1.19
C MET A 338 4.74 23.01 1.39
N ALA A 339 3.93 21.97 1.61
CA ALA A 339 2.50 22.08 1.88
C ALA A 339 2.15 22.39 3.34
N GLY A 340 3.15 22.60 4.22
CA GLY A 340 2.96 22.96 5.63
C GLY A 340 2.88 21.78 6.60
N GLY A 341 3.40 20.61 6.21
CA GLY A 341 3.43 19.43 7.06
C GLY A 341 4.50 19.46 8.16
N ALA A 342 5.59 20.23 7.98
CA ALA A 342 6.69 20.32 8.93
C ALA A 342 6.46 21.32 10.07
#